data_AF-A0A9D0IEL3-F1
#
_entry.id   AF-A0A9D0IEL3-F1
#
_cell.length_a   1.000
_cell.length_b   1.000
_cell.length_c   1.000
_cell.angle_alpha   90.00
_cell.angle_beta   90.00
_cell.angle_gamma   90.00
#
_symmetry.space_group_name_H-M   'P 1'
#
loop_
_entity.id
_entity.type
_entity.pdbx_description
1 polymer ?
#
loop_
_entity_poly.entity_id
_entity_poly.type
_entity_poly.pdbx_seq_one_letter_code
_entity_poly.pdbx_strand_id
1 'polypeptide(L)'
;MSILQAVLLGFLQGATEFIPVSSSGHLVLVPWLLGWDPPPLAFDTTVHWGTLVAIFAVFWRDLDGLLRAWLVSLRRRSLADPQARLAWAILLGSLPAALTGLLLGDFFERVFGQP
;
A
#
# COMPACT_ATOMS: atom_id res chain seq x y z
N MET A 1 -12.05 -19.38 -5.27
CA MET A 1 -11.83 -18.40 -6.36
C MET A 1 -11.31 -19.07 -7.62
N SER A 2 -11.86 -18.74 -8.78
CA SER A 2 -11.32 -19.16 -10.08
C SER A 2 -10.21 -18.20 -10.56
N ILE A 3 -9.41 -18.64 -11.54
CA ILE A 3 -8.37 -17.80 -12.15
C ILE A 3 -9.00 -16.54 -12.77
N LEU A 4 -10.17 -16.66 -13.39
CA LEU A 4 -10.87 -15.52 -13.99
C LEU A 4 -11.26 -14.49 -12.91
N GLN A 5 -11.79 -14.93 -11.78
CA GLN A 5 -12.11 -14.04 -10.66
C GLN A 5 -10.84 -13.35 -10.13
N ALA A 6 -9.74 -14.10 -9.97
CA ALA A 6 -8.47 -13.55 -9.52
C ALA A 6 -7.92 -12.47 -10.48
N VAL A 7 -8.00 -12.69 -11.79
CA VAL A 7 -7.57 -11.70 -12.79
C VAL A 7 -8.45 -10.46 -12.75
N LEU A 8 -9.77 -10.61 -12.67
CA LEU A 8 -10.71 -9.48 -12.62
C LEU A 8 -10.54 -8.64 -11.35
N LEU A 9 -10.42 -9.29 -10.19
CA LEU A 9 -10.19 -8.60 -8.92
C LEU A 9 -8.79 -7.98 -8.84
N GLY A 10 -7.77 -8.63 -9.42
CA GLY A 10 -6.43 -8.06 -9.53
C GLY A 10 -6.40 -6.80 -10.41
N PHE A 11 -7.12 -6.82 -11.53
CA PHE A 11 -7.29 -5.62 -12.36
C PHE A 11 -8.03 -4.51 -11.60
N LEU A 12 -9.12 -4.86 -10.91
CA LEU A 12 -9.90 -3.93 -10.10
C LEU A 12 -9.05 -3.28 -9.00
N GLN A 13 -8.24 -4.07 -8.29
CA GLN A 13 -7.28 -3.57 -7.30
C GLN A 13 -6.30 -2.58 -7.95
N GLY A 14 -5.67 -2.97 -9.06
CA GLY A 14 -4.73 -2.09 -9.76
C GLY A 14 -5.35 -0.78 -10.25
N ALA A 15 -6.60 -0.82 -10.68
CA ALA A 15 -7.33 0.37 -11.14
C ALA A 15 -7.78 1.29 -9.99
N THR A 16 -8.05 0.74 -8.80
CA THR A 16 -8.66 1.47 -7.68
C THR A 16 -7.67 1.87 -6.59
N GLU A 17 -6.52 1.21 -6.46
CA GLU A 17 -5.56 1.48 -5.38
C GLU A 17 -5.02 2.91 -5.40
N PHE A 18 -4.78 3.46 -6.59
CA PHE A 18 -4.17 4.79 -6.76
C PHE A 18 -5.19 5.93 -6.81
N ILE A 19 -6.48 5.59 -6.81
CA ILE A 19 -7.58 6.55 -6.87
C ILE A 19 -8.24 6.56 -5.48
N PRO A 20 -8.62 7.72 -4.91
CA PRO A 20 -9.19 7.80 -3.57
C PRO A 20 -10.67 7.31 -3.52
N VAL A 21 -10.88 6.03 -3.84
CA VAL A 21 -12.21 5.37 -3.94
C VAL A 21 -12.33 4.14 -3.05
N SER A 22 -11.32 3.83 -2.22
CA SER A 22 -11.23 2.63 -1.38
C SER A 22 -11.18 1.32 -2.19
N SER A 23 -9.97 0.85 -2.50
CA SER A 23 -9.72 -0.40 -3.21
C SER A 23 -10.21 -1.63 -2.43
N SER A 24 -9.95 -1.69 -1.12
CA SER A 24 -10.43 -2.77 -0.24
C SER A 24 -11.96 -2.87 -0.23
N GLY A 25 -12.67 -1.73 -0.27
CA GLY A 25 -14.13 -1.73 -0.38
C GLY A 25 -14.63 -2.36 -1.68
N HIS A 26 -13.95 -2.10 -2.80
CA HIS A 26 -14.28 -2.70 -4.10
C HIS A 26 -13.99 -4.21 -4.15
N LEU A 27 -12.90 -4.66 -3.50
CA LEU A 27 -12.58 -6.09 -3.37
C LEU A 27 -13.59 -6.88 -2.55
N VAL A 28 -14.31 -6.24 -1.63
CA VAL A 28 -15.42 -6.87 -0.89
C VAL A 28 -16.74 -6.75 -1.65
N LEU A 29 -17.04 -5.55 -2.19
CA LEU A 29 -18.33 -5.24 -2.80
C LEU A 29 -18.57 -6.00 -4.10
N VAL A 30 -17.55 -6.13 -4.96
CA VAL A 30 -17.71 -6.80 -6.27
C VAL A 30 -18.00 -8.29 -6.13
N PRO A 31 -17.25 -9.08 -5.33
CA PRO A 31 -17.59 -10.48 -5.06
C PRO A 31 -19.00 -10.63 -4.47
N TRP A 32 -19.36 -9.78 -3.50
CA TRP A 32 -20.69 -9.82 -2.90
C TRP A 32 -21.82 -9.57 -3.93
N LEU A 33 -21.69 -8.54 -4.78
CA LEU A 33 -22.66 -8.23 -5.84
C LEU A 33 -22.80 -9.35 -6.86
N LEU A 34 -21.72 -10.06 -7.16
CA LEU A 34 -21.68 -11.14 -8.15
C LEU A 34 -21.97 -12.53 -7.56
N GLY A 35 -22.25 -12.61 -6.25
CA GLY A 35 -22.50 -13.86 -5.54
C GLY A 35 -21.28 -14.79 -5.47
N TRP A 36 -20.07 -14.22 -5.52
CA TRP A 36 -18.82 -14.97 -5.38
C TRP A 36 -18.46 -15.12 -3.90
N ASP A 37 -17.76 -16.21 -3.60
CA ASP A 37 -17.13 -16.37 -2.29
C ASP A 37 -16.16 -15.20 -2.04
N PRO A 38 -16.09 -14.68 -0.80
CA PRO A 38 -15.18 -13.61 -0.47
C PRO A 38 -13.72 -14.01 -0.74
N PRO A 39 -12.87 -13.09 -1.22
CA PRO A 39 -11.47 -13.38 -1.41
C PRO A 39 -10.82 -13.71 -0.06
N PRO A 40 -9.92 -14.71 0.00
CA PRO A 40 -9.17 -14.98 1.21
C PRO A 40 -8.23 -13.80 1.49
N LEU A 41 -7.95 -13.53 2.77
CA LEU A 41 -7.03 -12.47 3.19
C LEU A 41 -5.65 -12.55 2.49
N ALA A 42 -5.20 -13.76 2.19
CA ALA A 42 -3.96 -13.99 1.44
C ALA A 42 -4.02 -13.42 0.01
N PHE A 43 -5.17 -13.52 -0.67
CA PHE A 43 -5.36 -12.91 -1.99
C PHE A 43 -5.35 -11.39 -1.90
N ASP A 44 -6.14 -10.83 -0.97
CA ASP A 44 -6.19 -9.37 -0.75
C ASP A 44 -4.80 -8.81 -0.47
N THR A 45 -4.04 -9.44 0.42
CA THR A 45 -2.66 -9.03 0.72
C THR A 45 -1.76 -9.12 -0.51
N THR A 46 -1.90 -10.18 -1.31
CA THR A 46 -1.08 -10.40 -2.52
C THR A 46 -1.33 -9.33 -3.59
N VAL A 47 -2.58 -8.92 -3.81
CA VAL A 47 -2.87 -7.89 -4.81
C VAL A 47 -2.40 -6.50 -4.38
N HIS A 48 -2.39 -6.18 -3.07
CA HIS A 48 -1.73 -4.97 -2.54
C HIS A 48 -0.20 -5.04 -2.71
N TRP A 49 0.42 -6.21 -2.57
CA TRP A 49 1.83 -6.39 -2.94
C TRP A 49 2.06 -6.12 -4.43
N GLY A 50 1.13 -6.53 -5.30
CA GLY A 50 1.19 -6.23 -6.73
C GLY A 50 1.22 -4.72 -7.03
N THR A 51 0.37 -3.94 -6.36
CA THR A 51 0.36 -2.47 -6.54
C THR A 51 1.59 -1.81 -5.93
N LEU A 52 2.12 -2.33 -4.82
CA LEU A 52 3.40 -1.89 -4.26
C LEU A 52 4.56 -2.12 -5.24
N VAL A 53 4.62 -3.29 -5.86
CA VAL A 53 5.62 -3.60 -6.90
C VAL A 53 5.47 -2.65 -8.09
N ALA A 54 4.24 -2.30 -8.49
CA ALA A 54 4.01 -1.32 -9.54
C ALA A 54 4.58 0.06 -9.19
N ILE A 55 4.42 0.53 -7.93
CA ILE A 55 5.05 1.78 -7.46
C ILE A 55 6.57 1.69 -7.59
N PHE A 56 7.19 0.61 -7.08
CA PHE A 56 8.64 0.44 -7.19
C PHE A 56 9.11 0.41 -8.66
N ALA A 57 8.39 -0.29 -9.53
CA ALA A 57 8.76 -0.42 -10.94
C ALA A 57 8.63 0.90 -11.72
N VAL A 58 7.59 1.70 -11.45
CA VAL A 58 7.34 2.97 -12.14
C VAL A 58 8.22 4.09 -11.60
N PHE A 59 8.33 4.21 -10.27
CA PHE A 59 9.01 5.31 -9.59
C PHE A 59 10.44 4.96 -9.12
N TRP A 60 11.06 3.89 -9.66
CA TRP A 60 12.38 3.44 -9.19
C TRP A 60 13.45 4.54 -9.19
N ARG A 61 13.42 5.45 -10.18
CA ARG A 61 14.38 6.56 -10.30
C ARG A 61 14.13 7.62 -9.24
N ASP A 62 12.87 7.97 -9.01
CA ASP A 62 12.47 8.93 -7.99
C ASP A 62 12.80 8.40 -6.60
N LEU A 63 12.55 7.11 -6.36
CA LEU A 63 12.88 6.42 -5.11
C LEU A 63 14.40 6.38 -4.88
N ASP A 64 15.22 6.07 -5.91
CA ASP A 64 16.68 6.14 -5.82
C ASP A 64 17.16 7.58 -5.52
N GLY A 65 16.56 8.58 -6.17
CA GLY A 65 16.84 10.00 -5.90
C GLY A 65 16.53 10.40 -4.46
N LEU A 66 15.33 10.07 -3.97
CA LEU A 66 14.91 10.31 -2.58
C LEU A 66 15.84 9.62 -1.58
N LEU A 67 16.20 8.36 -1.83
CA LEU A 67 17.10 7.60 -0.97
C LEU A 67 18.49 8.23 -0.90
N ARG A 68 19.06 8.62 -2.04
CA ARG A 68 20.37 9.30 -2.09
C ARG A 68 20.33 10.64 -1.39
N ALA A 69 19.32 11.46 -1.66
CA ALA A 69 19.14 12.76 -1.02
C ALA A 69 19.02 12.62 0.50
N TRP A 70 18.26 11.62 0.97
CA TRP A 70 18.15 11.30 2.38
C TRP A 70 19.48 10.89 3.01
N LEU A 71 20.24 9.97 2.39
CA LEU A 71 21.57 9.55 2.87
C LEU A 71 22.58 10.72 2.91
N VAL A 72 22.57 11.58 1.90
CA VAL A 72 23.42 12.79 1.87
C VAL A 72 23.01 13.75 2.99
N SER A 73 21.72 13.91 3.25
CA SER A 73 21.22 14.78 4.33
C SER A 73 21.70 14.32 5.70
N LEU A 74 21.74 13.00 5.94
CA LEU A 74 22.29 12.41 7.16
C LEU A 74 23.78 12.68 7.30
N ARG A 75 24.54 12.45 6.23
CA ARG A 75 26.01 12.66 6.22
C ARG A 75 26.39 14.12 6.42
N ARG A 76 25.66 15.04 5.77
CA ARG A 76 25.94 16.49 5.83
C ARG A 76 25.21 17.22 6.94
N ARG A 77 24.28 16.55 7.64
CA ARG A 77 23.38 17.15 8.64
C ARG A 77 22.66 18.40 8.13
N SER A 78 22.20 18.34 6.88
CA SER A 78 21.58 19.48 6.19
C SER A 78 20.35 19.04 5.40
N LEU A 79 19.28 19.83 5.52
CA LEU A 79 18.02 19.68 4.79
C LEU A 79 17.85 20.74 3.69
N ALA A 80 18.97 21.28 3.18
CA ALA A 80 18.93 22.27 2.10
C ALA A 80 18.33 21.70 0.80
N ASP A 81 18.50 20.41 0.56
CA ASP A 81 17.94 19.71 -0.61
C ASP A 81 16.42 19.49 -0.45
N PRO A 82 15.58 19.97 -1.39
CA PRO A 82 14.15 19.68 -1.40
C PRO A 82 13.81 18.18 -1.41
N GLN A 83 14.58 17.34 -2.11
CA GLN A 83 14.34 15.89 -2.13
C GLN A 83 14.63 15.24 -0.78
N ALA A 84 15.65 15.73 -0.06
CA ALA A 84 15.91 15.27 1.31
C ALA A 84 14.76 15.62 2.25
N ARG A 85 14.22 16.85 2.16
CA ARG A 85 13.06 17.27 2.96
C ARG A 85 11.85 16.40 2.66
N LEU A 86 11.59 16.09 1.38
CA LEU A 86 10.50 15.20 0.98
C LEU A 86 10.71 13.78 1.53
N ALA A 87 11.91 13.23 1.43
CA ALA A 87 12.21 11.90 1.96
C ALA A 87 11.99 11.83 3.48
N TRP A 88 12.43 12.84 4.23
CA TRP A 88 12.13 12.93 5.67
C TRP A 88 10.65 13.09 5.97
N ALA A 89 9.92 13.90 5.18
CA ALA A 89 8.48 14.05 5.34
C ALA A 89 7.73 12.73 5.12
N ILE A 90 8.11 11.94 4.11
CA ILE A 90 7.54 10.62 3.85
C ILE A 90 7.84 9.66 5.01
N LEU A 91 9.09 9.61 5.49
CA LEU A 91 9.48 8.74 6.59
C LEU A 91 8.73 9.08 7.87
N LEU A 92 8.77 10.35 8.29
CA LEU A 92 8.12 10.82 9.50
C LEU A 92 6.59 10.75 9.39
N GLY A 93 6.04 11.04 8.21
CA GLY A 93 4.60 10.92 7.93
C GLY A 93 4.09 9.49 7.96
N SER A 94 4.94 8.51 7.63
CA SER A 94 4.60 7.08 7.68
C SER A 94 4.70 6.48 9.09
N LEU A 95 5.45 7.11 10.02
CA LEU A 95 5.65 6.58 11.37
C LEU A 95 4.35 6.39 12.16
N PRO A 96 3.41 7.35 12.21
CA PRO A 96 2.15 7.14 12.93
C PRO A 96 1.39 5.91 12.44
N ALA A 97 1.31 5.70 11.12
CA ALA A 97 0.64 4.54 10.54
C ALA A 97 1.37 3.24 10.91
N ALA A 98 2.69 3.20 10.78
CA ALA A 98 3.50 2.03 11.14
C ALA A 98 3.40 1.67 12.62
N LEU A 99 3.50 2.67 13.51
CA LEU A 99 3.34 2.48 14.96
C LEU A 99 1.93 2.00 15.32
N THR A 100 0.91 2.57 14.67
CA THR A 100 -0.47 2.13 14.86
C THR A 100 -0.64 0.67 14.46
N GLY A 101 -0.10 0.27 13.29
CA GLY A 101 -0.12 -1.12 12.85
C GLY A 101 0.60 -2.08 13.81
N LEU A 102 1.77 -1.69 14.32
CA LEU A 102 2.55 -2.52 15.26
C LEU A 102 1.91 -2.65 16.65
N LEU A 103 1.29 -1.58 17.16
CA LEU A 103 0.74 -1.55 18.53
C LEU A 103 -0.72 -2.00 18.59
N LEU A 104 -1.50 -1.77 17.54
CA LEU A 104 -2.95 -2.02 17.49
C LEU A 104 -3.34 -3.09 16.46
N GLY A 105 -2.38 -3.76 15.80
CA GLY A 105 -2.66 -4.79 14.79
C GLY A 105 -3.66 -5.85 15.27
N ASP A 106 -3.41 -6.48 16.42
CA ASP A 106 -4.29 -7.50 17.01
C ASP A 106 -5.69 -6.97 17.37
N PHE A 107 -5.81 -5.67 17.67
CA PHE A 107 -7.11 -5.04 17.89
C PHE A 107 -7.89 -4.94 16.58
N PHE A 108 -7.25 -4.41 15.53
CA PHE A 108 -7.87 -4.28 14.22
C PHE A 108 -8.20 -5.65 13.60
N GLU A 109 -7.32 -6.64 13.73
CA GLU A 109 -7.58 -7.99 13.24
C GLU A 109 -8.79 -8.64 13.94
N ARG A 110 -8.99 -8.40 15.24
CA ARG A 110 -10.19 -8.90 15.94
C ARG A 110 -11.48 -8.18 15.54
N VAL A 111 -11.41 -6.88 15.26
CA VAL A 111 -12.60 -6.08 14.90
C VAL A 111 -13.00 -6.29 13.45
N PHE A 112 -12.04 -6.54 12.55
CA PHE A 112 -12.26 -6.60 11.09
C PHE A 112 -11.98 -7.98 10.48
N GLY A 113 -11.41 -8.93 11.23
CA GLY A 113 -11.08 -10.28 10.74
C GLY A 113 -12.20 -11.31 10.94
N GLN A 114 -13.32 -10.94 11.55
CA GLN A 114 -14.54 -11.74 11.56
C GLN A 114 -15.59 -11.04 10.67
N PRO A 115 -16.33 -11.80 9.85
CA PRO A 115 -17.42 -11.25 9.04
C PRO A 115 -18.53 -10.64 9.90
#